data_AF-A0A2P7TMV3-F1
#
_entry.id   AF-A0A2P7TMV3-F1
#
_cell.length_a   1.000
_cell.length_b   1.000
_cell.length_c   1.000
_cell.angle_alpha   90.00
_cell.angle_beta   90.00
_cell.angle_gamma   90.00
#
_symmetry.space_group_name_H-M   'P 1'
#
loop_
_entity.id
_entity.type
_entity.pdbx_description
1 polymer ?
#
loop_
_entity_poly.entity_id
_entity_poly.type
_entity_poly.pdbx_seq_one_letter_code
_entity_poly.pdbx_strand_id
1 'polypeptide(L)'
;MLLRNYLIAVALVLFFVSACTNTRTGSNATAGNSPGKDKPCIDSSLINPNAACTMQYAPVCGCDGKTYSNDCVARNNGVTSYTQGACK
;
A
#
# COMPACT_ATOMS: atom_id res chain seq x y z
N MET A 1 -0.18 6.06 57.28
CA MET A 1 -0.78 6.89 56.20
C MET A 1 0.17 7.06 55.01
N LEU A 2 1.44 7.39 55.23
CA LEU A 2 2.46 7.55 54.18
C LEU A 2 2.63 6.32 53.25
N LEU A 3 2.69 5.10 53.80
CA LEU A 3 2.85 3.87 53.00
C LEU A 3 1.65 3.57 52.09
N ARG A 4 0.43 3.90 52.55
CA ARG A 4 -0.81 3.70 51.78
C ARG A 4 -0.90 4.70 50.62
N ASN A 5 -0.49 5.95 50.84
CA ASN A 5 -0.42 6.97 49.79
C ASN A 5 0.67 6.65 48.76
N TYR A 6 1.81 6.11 49.21
CA TYR A 6 2.90 5.67 48.33
C TYR A 6 2.46 4.51 47.41
N LEU A 7 1.78 3.51 47.95
CA LEU A 7 1.23 2.38 47.18
C LEU A 7 0.23 2.84 46.10
N ILE A 8 -0.64 3.80 46.41
CA ILE A 8 -1.60 4.37 45.45
C ILE A 8 -0.87 5.10 44.31
N ALA A 9 0.16 5.89 44.64
CA ALA A 9 0.95 6.60 43.64
C ALA A 9 1.68 5.64 42.68
N VAL A 10 2.29 4.57 43.20
CA VAL A 10 2.95 3.54 42.37
C VAL A 10 1.95 2.83 41.46
N ALA A 11 0.76 2.48 41.96
CA ALA A 11 -0.28 1.83 41.16
C ALA A 11 -0.77 2.73 40.01
N LEU A 12 -0.97 4.02 40.25
CA LEU A 12 -1.36 4.97 39.20
C LEU A 12 -0.27 5.11 38.14
N VAL A 13 1.00 5.25 38.53
CA VAL A 13 2.12 5.34 37.59
C VAL A 13 2.22 4.08 36.73
N LEU A 14 2.06 2.89 37.30
CA LEU A 14 2.07 1.63 36.55
C LEU A 14 0.90 1.50 35.56
N PHE A 15 -0.31 1.97 35.93
CA PHE A 15 -1.46 2.02 35.03
C PHE A 15 -1.21 2.95 33.83
N PHE A 16 -0.63 4.14 34.07
CA PHE A 16 -0.33 5.08 32.99
C PHE A 16 0.82 4.60 32.08
N VAL A 17 1.84 3.94 32.62
CA VAL A 17 2.94 3.37 31.82
C VAL A 17 2.43 2.25 30.88
N SER A 18 1.46 1.46 31.32
CA SER A 18 0.82 0.44 30.48
C SER A 18 -0.01 1.01 29.31
N ALA A 19 -0.46 2.26 29.39
CA ALA A 19 -1.22 2.91 28.31
C ALA A 19 -0.32 3.46 27.18
N CYS A 20 0.99 3.60 27.41
CA CYS A 20 1.93 4.18 26.45
C CYS A 20 2.77 3.16 25.66
N THR A 21 2.89 1.90 26.11
CA THR A 21 3.70 0.88 25.43
C THR A 21 2.96 0.10 24.34
N ASN A 22 1.68 0.39 24.13
CA ASN A 22 0.88 -0.22 23.06
C ASN A 22 0.92 0.62 21.78
N THR A 23 2.10 1.09 21.38
CA THR A 23 2.33 1.48 19.98
C THR A 23 2.40 0.19 19.18
N ARG A 24 1.30 -0.15 18.50
CA ARG A 24 1.32 -1.14 17.42
C ARG A 24 2.40 -0.70 16.42
N THR A 25 3.56 -1.31 16.52
CA THR A 25 4.47 -1.54 15.42
C THR A 25 3.67 -2.26 14.33
N GLY A 26 3.44 -1.57 13.21
CA GLY A 26 2.58 -2.11 12.15
C GLY A 26 2.59 -1.33 10.85
N SER A 27 3.66 -0.60 10.54
CA SER A 27 3.93 -0.10 9.18
C SER A 27 5.38 -0.43 8.82
N ASN A 28 5.72 -1.72 8.88
CA ASN A 28 6.82 -2.26 8.08
C ASN A 28 6.20 -2.78 6.77
N ALA A 29 6.17 -1.92 5.76
CA ALA A 29 5.78 -2.28 4.41
C ALA A 29 6.86 -3.16 3.78
N THR A 30 6.85 -4.45 4.13
CA THR A 30 7.68 -5.46 3.45
C THR A 30 6.78 -6.41 2.67
N ALA A 31 6.91 -6.29 1.35
CA ALA A 31 6.66 -7.29 0.32
C ALA A 31 5.30 -8.01 0.38
N GLY A 32 4.36 -7.52 -0.42
CA GLY A 32 3.12 -8.20 -0.72
C GLY A 32 3.37 -9.60 -1.29
N ASN A 33 2.93 -10.60 -0.55
CA ASN A 33 2.46 -11.86 -1.09
C ASN A 33 1.15 -12.21 -0.37
N SER A 34 0.11 -11.45 -0.69
CA SER A 34 -1.27 -11.75 -0.29
C SER A 34 -2.10 -11.92 -1.56
N PRO A 35 -2.68 -13.10 -1.81
CA PRO A 35 -3.60 -13.28 -2.91
C PRO A 35 -4.91 -12.58 -2.54
N GLY A 36 -4.99 -11.27 -2.86
CA GLY A 36 -6.27 -10.68 -3.27
C GLY A 36 -6.85 -9.52 -2.49
N LYS A 37 -6.13 -8.73 -1.67
CA LYS A 37 -6.77 -7.55 -1.05
C LYS A 37 -6.08 -6.18 -1.11
N ASP A 38 -4.77 -6.08 -1.30
CA ASP A 38 -4.12 -4.75 -1.44
C ASP A 38 -3.02 -4.80 -2.52
N LYS A 39 -3.41 -5.01 -3.79
CA LYS A 39 -2.41 -4.90 -4.87
C LYS A 39 -2.12 -3.42 -5.16
N PRO A 40 -0.85 -2.99 -5.16
CA PRO A 40 -0.50 -1.66 -5.59
C PRO A 40 -0.90 -1.48 -7.06
N CYS A 41 -1.28 -0.26 -7.42
CA CYS A 41 -1.66 0.05 -8.79
C CYS A 41 -0.53 -0.25 -9.79
N ILE A 42 0.72 0.05 -9.39
CA ILE A 42 1.92 -0.30 -10.15
C ILE A 42 2.60 -1.48 -9.47
N ASP A 43 2.73 -2.57 -10.21
CA ASP A 43 3.55 -3.73 -9.87
C ASP A 43 4.85 -3.67 -10.67
N SER A 44 5.93 -3.30 -9.98
CA SER A 44 7.26 -3.17 -10.59
C SER A 44 7.79 -4.49 -11.18
N SER A 45 7.27 -5.64 -10.75
CA SER A 45 7.67 -6.95 -11.30
C SER A 45 7.10 -7.20 -12.71
N LEU A 46 6.09 -6.43 -13.12
CA LEU A 46 5.47 -6.50 -14.45
C LEU A 46 6.05 -5.49 -15.45
N ILE A 47 6.98 -4.62 -15.02
CA ILE A 47 7.61 -3.64 -15.91
C ILE A 47 8.62 -4.36 -16.81
N ASN A 48 8.43 -4.30 -18.13
CA ASN A 48 9.38 -4.87 -19.09
C ASN A 48 9.61 -3.92 -20.28
N PRO A 49 10.61 -3.02 -20.25
CA PRO A 49 10.82 -2.01 -21.29
C PRO A 49 11.11 -2.59 -22.69
N ASN A 50 11.44 -3.89 -22.79
CA ASN A 50 11.76 -4.56 -24.05
C ASN A 50 10.58 -5.35 -24.64
N ALA A 51 9.38 -5.32 -24.02
CA ALA A 51 8.25 -6.05 -24.57
C ALA A 51 7.78 -5.44 -25.89
N ALA A 52 7.51 -6.32 -26.86
CA ALA A 52 6.92 -5.95 -28.13
C ALA A 52 5.39 -5.87 -27.98
N CYS A 53 4.86 -4.65 -28.07
CA CYS A 53 3.42 -4.41 -28.16
C CYS A 53 3.05 -4.10 -29.62
N THR A 54 1.81 -4.42 -30.00
CA THR A 54 1.28 -3.99 -31.30
C THR A 54 1.17 -2.46 -31.34
N MET A 55 1.23 -1.89 -32.53
CA MET A 55 1.02 -0.46 -32.76
C MET A 55 -0.46 -0.07 -32.83
N GLN A 56 -1.37 -0.98 -32.46
CA GLN A 56 -2.81 -0.69 -32.41
C GLN A 56 -3.07 0.38 -31.37
N TYR A 57 -3.76 1.45 -31.78
CA TYR A 57 -4.24 2.47 -30.85
C TYR A 57 -5.61 2.08 -30.30
N ALA A 58 -5.63 1.73 -29.01
CA ALA A 58 -6.83 1.34 -28.26
C ALA A 58 -6.64 1.80 -26.81
N PRO A 59 -6.78 3.11 -26.54
CA PRO A 59 -6.27 3.71 -25.31
C PRO A 59 -6.95 3.16 -24.07
N VAL A 60 -6.20 3.09 -22.98
CA VAL A 60 -6.68 2.67 -21.65
C VAL A 60 -6.24 3.65 -20.57
N CYS A 61 -7.04 3.82 -19.53
CA CYS A 61 -6.73 4.66 -18.38
C CYS A 61 -6.30 3.77 -17.22
N GLY A 62 -5.03 3.87 -16.82
CA GLY A 62 -4.47 3.13 -15.70
C GLY A 62 -5.04 3.58 -14.36
N CYS A 63 -4.96 2.70 -13.37
CA CYS A 63 -5.27 3.04 -11.97
C CYS A 63 -4.35 4.14 -11.40
N ASP A 64 -3.26 4.46 -12.10
CA ASP A 64 -2.31 5.52 -11.77
C ASP A 64 -2.71 6.86 -12.40
N GLY A 65 -3.86 6.89 -13.08
CA GLY A 65 -4.39 8.07 -13.75
C GLY A 65 -3.68 8.42 -15.06
N LYS A 66 -2.84 7.53 -15.60
CA LYS A 66 -2.15 7.73 -16.88
C LYS A 66 -2.89 7.03 -18.01
N THR A 67 -2.89 7.69 -19.17
CA THR A 67 -3.39 7.08 -20.41
C THR A 67 -2.26 6.33 -21.11
N TYR A 68 -2.53 5.09 -21.50
CA TYR A 68 -1.62 4.26 -22.28
C TYR A 68 -2.21 4.00 -23.67
N SER A 69 -1.36 3.92 -24.69
CA SER A 69 -1.78 3.76 -26.09
C SER A 69 -2.58 2.49 -26.36
N ASN A 70 -2.30 1.42 -25.60
CA ASN A 70 -3.07 0.19 -25.56
C ASN A 70 -2.83 -0.58 -24.25
N ASP A 71 -3.58 -1.67 -24.06
CA ASP A 71 -3.53 -2.52 -22.88
C ASP A 71 -2.17 -3.21 -22.69
N CYS A 72 -1.50 -3.58 -23.78
CA CYS A 72 -0.16 -4.15 -23.73
C CYS A 72 0.83 -3.15 -23.12
N VAL A 73 0.84 -1.90 -23.59
CA VAL A 73 1.71 -0.85 -23.07
C VAL A 73 1.41 -0.58 -21.59
N ALA A 74 0.13 -0.55 -21.18
CA ALA A 74 -0.24 -0.36 -19.77
C ALA A 74 0.32 -1.46 -18.85
N ARG A 75 0.04 -2.72 -19.17
CA ARG A 75 0.53 -3.89 -18.38
C ARG A 75 2.04 -3.88 -18.24
N ASN A 76 2.71 -3.56 -19.33
CA ASN A 76 4.15 -3.59 -19.44
C ASN A 76 4.86 -2.38 -18.79
N ASN A 77 4.08 -1.37 -18.40
CA ASN A 77 4.46 -0.30 -17.48
C ASN A 77 4.11 -0.63 -16.02
N GLY A 78 3.74 -1.88 -15.73
CA GLY A 78 3.43 -2.35 -14.39
C GLY A 78 2.00 -2.06 -13.93
N VAL A 79 1.13 -1.51 -14.79
CA VAL A 79 -0.24 -1.18 -14.39
C VAL A 79 -1.07 -2.45 -14.18
N THR A 80 -1.58 -2.63 -12.97
CA THR A 80 -2.32 -3.84 -12.57
C THR A 80 -3.82 -3.77 -12.85
N SER A 81 -4.35 -2.56 -13.05
CA SER A 81 -5.78 -2.33 -13.36
C SER A 81 -5.95 -1.08 -14.23
N TYR A 82 -6.84 -1.15 -15.21
CA TYR A 82 -7.14 -0.05 -16.13
C TYR A 82 -8.55 -0.16 -16.70
N THR A 83 -9.10 0.96 -17.15
CA THR A 83 -10.40 1.05 -17.84
C THR A 83 -10.19 1.35 -19.33
N GLN A 84 -11.18 1.01 -20.17
CA GLN A 84 -11.13 1.30 -21.60
C GLN A 84 -11.35 2.79 -21.86
N GLY A 85 -10.58 3.34 -22.81
CA GLY A 85 -10.55 4.77 -23.14
C GLY A 85 -9.44 5.52 -22.42
N ALA A 86 -9.16 6.74 -22.88
CA ALA A 86 -8.23 7.65 -22.21
C ALA A 86 -8.79 8.16 -20.87
N CYS A 87 -7.92 8.61 -19.99
CA CYS A 87 -8.30 9.30 -18.76
C CYS A 87 -9.01 10.63 -19.09
N LYS A 88 -9.90 11.09 -18.18
CA LYS A 88 -10.69 12.30 -18.33
C LYS A 88 -10.05 13.49 -17.63
#